data_AF-A0A8T2YM66-F1
#
_entry.id   AF-A0A8T2YM66-F1
#
_cell.length_a   1.000
_cell.length_b   1.000
_cell.length_c   1.000
_cell.angle_alpha   90.00
_cell.angle_beta   90.00
_cell.angle_gamma   90.00
#
_symmetry.space_group_name_H-M   'P 1'
#
loop_
_entity.id
_entity.type
_entity.pdbx_description
1 polymer ?
#
loop_
_entity_poly.entity_id
_entity_poly.type
_entity_poly.pdbx_seq_one_letter_code
_entity_poly.pdbx_strand_id
1 'polypeptide(L)'
;MEKSILSMLILMVTLLSCSWSATALQHCGNCGLTPVPFPLSTGPDCGNQQYKLRCSFGKLWFDALNGSSYLIASINPSSTGLQSAYMIKVYDGGCAAYQSFVNLDVKKVGMIKKWPEPGVEIEWALPEEPICNIPVDCKDLLYSKCLPDPISLGQKRCFCDAGFKWDPINGWCQSEFNL
;
A
#
# COMPACT_ATOMS: atom_id res chain seq x y z
N MET A 1 26.50 -1.80 -48.15
CA MET A 1 25.15 -1.27 -47.85
C MET A 1 24.35 -2.20 -46.95
N GLU A 2 24.35 -3.52 -47.18
CA GLU A 2 23.58 -4.52 -46.42
C GLU A 2 23.86 -4.54 -44.90
N LYS A 3 25.14 -4.45 -44.48
CA LYS A 3 25.54 -4.43 -43.06
C LYS A 3 25.07 -3.18 -42.31
N SER A 4 24.96 -2.04 -43.03
CA SER A 4 24.51 -0.77 -42.45
C SER A 4 22.99 -0.76 -42.25
N ILE A 5 22.25 -1.36 -43.18
CA ILE A 5 20.79 -1.53 -43.06
C ILE A 5 20.47 -2.48 -41.90
N LEU A 6 21.21 -3.59 -41.76
CA LEU A 6 21.04 -4.53 -40.66
C LEU A 6 21.33 -3.88 -39.29
N SER A 7 22.38 -3.06 -39.20
CA SER A 7 22.71 -2.32 -37.98
C SER A 7 21.63 -1.31 -37.60
N MET A 8 21.04 -0.61 -38.58
CA MET A 8 19.95 0.33 -38.33
C MET A 8 18.68 -0.38 -37.87
N LEU A 9 18.36 -1.54 -38.45
CA LEU A 9 17.21 -2.35 -38.01
C LEU A 9 17.38 -2.86 -36.57
N ILE A 10 18.59 -3.28 -36.18
CA ILE A 10 18.87 -3.71 -34.80
C ILE A 10 18.74 -2.54 -33.82
N LEU A 11 19.28 -1.36 -34.16
CA LEU A 11 19.15 -0.13 -33.35
C LEU A 11 17.68 0.28 -33.16
N MET A 12 16.88 0.24 -34.22
CA MET A 12 15.45 0.56 -34.15
C MET A 12 14.68 -0.43 -33.27
N VAL A 13 14.96 -1.73 -33.38
CA VAL A 13 14.34 -2.77 -32.53
C VAL A 13 14.73 -2.58 -31.06
N THR A 14 15.98 -2.20 -30.74
CA THR A 14 16.40 -1.92 -29.36
C THR A 14 15.78 -0.65 -28.76
N LEU A 15 15.47 0.35 -29.59
CA LEU A 15 14.79 1.57 -29.17
C LEU A 15 13.27 1.34 -28.97
N LEU A 16 12.68 0.44 -29.75
CA LEU A 16 11.28 0.02 -29.64
C LEU A 16 11.01 -0.90 -28.44
N SER A 17 12.03 -1.53 -27.84
CA SER A 17 11.91 -2.36 -26.63
C SER A 17 11.96 -1.58 -25.30
N CYS A 18 12.12 -0.25 -25.34
CA CYS A 18 12.14 0.61 -24.15
C CYS A 18 10.79 1.32 -23.90
N SER A 19 9.65 0.67 -24.16
CA SER A 19 8.39 1.09 -23.55
C SER A 19 8.36 0.59 -22.10
N TRP A 20 9.21 1.19 -21.28
CA TRP A 20 9.13 1.12 -19.83
C TRP A 20 7.84 1.85 -19.45
N SER A 21 6.75 1.11 -19.27
CA SER A 21 5.63 1.64 -18.51
C SER A 21 6.16 1.88 -17.10
N ALA A 22 6.60 3.10 -16.83
CA ALA A 22 7.00 3.52 -15.51
C ALA A 22 5.73 3.58 -14.67
N THR A 23 5.38 2.48 -14.01
CA THR A 23 4.54 2.54 -12.84
C THR A 23 5.44 2.83 -11.65
N ALA A 24 5.59 4.12 -11.34
CA ALA A 24 5.59 4.52 -9.93
C ALA A 24 4.33 3.89 -9.31
N LEU A 25 4.31 3.24 -8.16
CA LEU A 25 5.08 3.36 -6.92
C LEU A 25 4.64 2.13 -6.06
N GLN A 26 5.28 1.83 -4.93
CA GLN A 26 4.71 0.92 -3.90
C GLN A 26 3.28 1.30 -3.43
N HIS A 27 2.80 2.48 -3.84
CA HIS A 27 1.44 2.95 -3.69
C HIS A 27 0.51 2.44 -4.79
N CYS A 28 -0.65 1.97 -4.38
CA CYS A 28 -1.73 1.66 -5.30
C CYS A 28 -2.30 2.93 -5.95
N GLY A 29 -2.72 2.80 -7.21
CA GLY A 29 -3.54 3.83 -7.85
C GLY A 29 -4.87 4.04 -7.12
N ASN A 30 -5.53 5.17 -7.41
CA ASN A 30 -6.82 5.47 -6.82
C ASN A 30 -7.88 4.43 -7.24
N CYS A 31 -8.76 4.06 -6.32
CA CYS A 31 -9.96 3.30 -6.64
C CYS A 31 -11.11 4.27 -6.87
N GLY A 32 -11.38 4.57 -8.16
CA GLY A 32 -12.30 5.65 -8.51
C GLY A 32 -11.74 7.00 -8.07
N LEU A 33 -12.45 7.68 -7.17
CA LEU A 33 -12.00 8.96 -6.59
C LEU A 33 -11.29 8.80 -5.25
N THR A 34 -11.23 7.59 -4.69
CA THR A 34 -10.66 7.36 -3.35
C THR A 34 -9.18 7.02 -3.48
N PRO A 35 -8.27 7.84 -2.89
CA PRO A 35 -6.85 7.49 -2.81
C PRO A 35 -6.65 6.28 -1.90
N VAL A 36 -5.75 5.39 -2.29
CA VAL A 36 -5.44 4.16 -1.54
C VAL A 36 -4.08 4.34 -0.87
N PRO A 37 -4.03 4.62 0.45
CA PRO A 37 -2.76 4.83 1.13
C PRO A 37 -2.02 3.50 1.34
N PHE A 38 -0.69 3.54 1.31
CA PHE A 38 0.13 2.44 1.80
C PHE A 38 -0.17 2.18 3.30
N PRO A 39 -0.19 0.93 3.78
CA PRO A 39 0.16 -0.32 3.11
C PRO A 39 -1.00 -1.04 2.41
N LEU A 40 -2.17 -0.40 2.27
CA LEU A 40 -3.34 -1.06 1.69
C LEU A 40 -3.10 -1.44 0.23
N SER A 41 -3.45 -2.69 -0.10
CA SER A 41 -3.29 -3.24 -1.44
C SER A 41 -4.64 -3.37 -2.13
N THR A 42 -4.72 -3.02 -3.41
CA THR A 42 -5.93 -3.26 -4.25
C THR A 42 -5.65 -4.15 -5.46
N GLY A 43 -4.41 -4.61 -5.62
CA GLY A 43 -3.95 -5.42 -6.74
C GLY A 43 -2.65 -6.17 -6.38
N PRO A 44 -2.25 -7.15 -7.20
CA PRO A 44 -1.09 -7.99 -6.89
C PRO A 44 0.25 -7.22 -6.86
N ASP A 45 0.32 -6.09 -7.59
CA ASP A 45 1.58 -5.38 -7.85
C ASP A 45 1.71 -4.06 -7.07
N CYS A 46 0.83 -3.79 -6.08
CA CYS A 46 0.87 -2.55 -5.30
C CYS A 46 0.46 -2.77 -3.84
N GLY A 47 0.96 -1.90 -2.94
CA GLY A 47 0.73 -2.01 -1.50
C GLY A 47 1.34 -3.30 -0.91
N ASN A 48 0.90 -3.67 0.29
CA ASN A 48 1.28 -4.92 0.93
C ASN A 48 0.12 -5.93 0.83
N GLN A 49 0.41 -7.11 0.28
CA GLN A 49 -0.60 -8.17 0.04
C GLN A 49 -1.25 -8.71 1.33
N GLN A 50 -0.67 -8.47 2.50
CA GLN A 50 -1.28 -8.80 3.79
C GLN A 50 -2.48 -7.91 4.13
N TYR A 51 -2.58 -6.70 3.55
CA TYR A 51 -3.64 -5.71 3.81
C TYR A 51 -4.49 -5.45 2.56
N LYS A 52 -4.99 -6.54 1.96
CA LYS A 52 -5.71 -6.51 0.69
C LYS A 52 -7.16 -6.01 0.84
N LEU A 53 -7.50 -5.00 0.05
CA LEU A 53 -8.85 -4.51 -0.20
C LEU A 53 -9.25 -4.81 -1.64
N ARG A 54 -10.55 -4.86 -1.92
CA ARG A 54 -11.07 -5.09 -3.28
C ARG A 54 -11.56 -3.79 -3.89
N CYS A 55 -11.00 -3.39 -5.03
CA CYS A 55 -11.53 -2.28 -5.83
C CYS A 55 -12.48 -2.83 -6.91
N SER A 56 -13.73 -2.41 -6.91
CA SER A 56 -14.72 -2.85 -7.92
C SER A 56 -15.68 -1.71 -8.26
N PHE A 57 -15.89 -1.45 -9.55
CA PHE A 57 -16.72 -0.36 -10.06
C PHE A 57 -16.37 1.02 -9.46
N GLY A 58 -15.07 1.29 -9.28
CA GLY A 58 -14.59 2.56 -8.71
C GLY A 58 -14.93 2.75 -7.23
N LYS A 59 -15.25 1.66 -6.52
CA LYS A 59 -15.53 1.67 -5.08
C LYS A 59 -14.68 0.62 -4.36
N LEU A 60 -14.25 0.96 -3.16
CA LEU A 60 -13.48 0.07 -2.30
C LEU A 60 -14.40 -0.84 -1.48
N TRP A 61 -14.00 -2.09 -1.34
CA TRP A 61 -14.69 -3.14 -0.59
C TRP A 61 -13.73 -3.81 0.38
N PHE A 62 -14.19 -4.03 1.60
CA PHE A 62 -13.52 -4.82 2.61
C PHE A 62 -14.17 -6.20 2.63
N ASP A 63 -13.44 -7.21 2.16
CA ASP A 63 -13.89 -8.60 2.21
C ASP A 63 -13.50 -9.19 3.57
N ALA A 64 -14.49 -9.51 4.40
CA ALA A 64 -14.32 -10.05 5.73
C ALA A 64 -14.47 -11.59 5.73
N LEU A 65 -14.39 -12.19 6.91
CA LEU A 65 -14.59 -13.63 7.09
C LEU A 65 -16.01 -14.06 6.68
N ASN A 66 -16.19 -15.37 6.46
CA ASN A 66 -17.46 -16.00 6.06
C ASN A 66 -18.04 -15.50 4.73
N GLY A 67 -17.21 -14.98 3.84
CA GLY A 67 -17.65 -14.48 2.53
C GLY A 67 -18.48 -13.20 2.59
N SER A 68 -18.46 -12.50 3.72
CA SER A 68 -19.10 -11.19 3.86
C SER A 68 -18.22 -10.09 3.26
N SER A 69 -18.83 -9.09 2.64
CA SER A 69 -18.11 -7.96 2.03
C SER A 69 -18.81 -6.66 2.35
N TYR A 70 -18.04 -5.64 2.71
CA TYR A 70 -18.54 -4.34 3.13
C TYR A 70 -18.05 -3.23 2.22
N LEU A 71 -18.95 -2.35 1.79
CA LEU A 71 -18.59 -1.18 1.00
C LEU A 71 -17.89 -0.16 1.89
N ILE A 72 -16.68 0.24 1.52
CA ILE A 72 -15.89 1.24 2.25
C ILE A 72 -16.40 2.64 1.88
N ALA A 73 -16.79 3.40 2.89
CA ALA A 73 -17.21 4.80 2.78
C ALA A 73 -16.01 5.77 2.79
N SER A 74 -15.02 5.51 3.65
CA SER A 74 -13.81 6.35 3.75
C SER A 74 -12.69 5.64 4.50
N ILE A 75 -11.44 5.98 4.18
CA ILE A 75 -10.22 5.55 4.88
C ILE A 75 -9.58 6.81 5.49
N ASN A 76 -9.40 6.84 6.81
CA ASN A 76 -8.83 7.99 7.51
C ASN A 76 -7.69 7.54 8.42
N PRO A 77 -6.54 8.26 8.48
CA PRO A 77 -5.47 7.95 9.42
C PRO A 77 -6.04 7.98 10.85
N SER A 78 -5.70 6.99 11.67
CA SER A 78 -6.22 6.91 13.03
C SER A 78 -5.64 8.02 13.89
N SER A 79 -6.48 8.59 14.77
CA SER A 79 -6.11 9.66 15.70
C SER A 79 -5.51 9.14 17.02
N THR A 80 -5.31 7.82 17.16
CA THR A 80 -4.87 7.15 18.41
C THR A 80 -3.39 7.33 18.74
N GLY A 81 -2.62 8.06 17.93
CA GLY A 81 -1.20 8.32 18.17
C GLY A 81 -0.29 7.14 17.80
N LEU A 82 -0.85 5.98 17.42
CA LEU A 82 -0.12 4.92 16.75
C LEU A 82 -0.09 5.21 15.25
N GLN A 83 1.11 5.33 14.67
CA GLN A 83 1.26 5.74 13.26
C GLN A 83 0.79 4.67 12.26
N SER A 84 0.44 3.47 12.71
CA SER A 84 0.12 2.29 11.89
C SER A 84 -1.35 1.83 11.94
N ALA A 85 -2.29 2.78 12.03
CA ALA A 85 -3.72 2.47 12.07
C ALA A 85 -4.54 3.36 11.11
N TYR A 86 -5.51 2.76 10.41
CA TYR A 86 -6.49 3.43 9.56
C TYR A 86 -7.88 3.06 10.04
N MET A 87 -8.77 4.05 10.11
CA MET A 87 -10.20 3.84 10.35
C MET A 87 -10.92 3.73 9.01
N ILE A 88 -11.50 2.56 8.77
CA ILE A 88 -12.33 2.26 7.60
C ILE A 88 -13.79 2.35 8.02
N LYS A 89 -14.49 3.36 7.50
CA LYS A 89 -15.95 3.44 7.64
C LYS A 89 -16.61 2.59 6.56
N VAL A 90 -17.67 1.86 6.89
CA VAL A 90 -18.42 1.03 5.95
C VAL A 90 -19.91 1.41 5.90
N TYR A 91 -20.56 1.20 4.76
CA TYR A 91 -22.00 1.49 4.60
C TYR A 91 -22.90 0.39 5.17
N ASP A 92 -24.11 0.82 5.54
CA ASP A 92 -25.21 0.13 6.25
C ASP A 92 -25.32 -1.39 6.04
N GLY A 93 -25.43 -2.11 7.17
CA GLY A 93 -25.31 -3.57 7.28
C GLY A 93 -24.23 -3.94 8.29
N GLY A 94 -24.60 -4.12 9.56
CA GLY A 94 -23.67 -4.30 10.68
C GLY A 94 -22.50 -5.25 10.39
N CYS A 95 -21.30 -4.88 10.84
CA CYS A 95 -20.13 -5.74 10.75
C CYS A 95 -20.35 -7.03 11.55
N ALA A 96 -20.39 -8.18 10.87
CA ALA A 96 -20.46 -9.49 11.49
C ALA A 96 -19.12 -9.92 12.09
N ALA A 97 -18.03 -9.28 11.66
CA ALA A 97 -16.66 -9.52 12.12
C ALA A 97 -16.29 -8.63 13.33
N TYR A 98 -17.18 -8.49 14.33
CA TYR A 98 -17.12 -7.62 15.51
C TYR A 98 -17.66 -6.18 15.29
N GLN A 99 -18.74 -5.83 16.00
CA GLN A 99 -19.17 -4.44 16.21
C GLN A 99 -18.39 -3.87 17.41
N SER A 100 -17.26 -3.23 17.18
CA SER A 100 -16.65 -2.32 18.16
C SER A 100 -16.69 -0.90 17.61
N PHE A 101 -17.17 0.06 18.40
CA PHE A 101 -17.05 1.46 18.02
C PHE A 101 -15.58 1.86 18.14
N VAL A 102 -14.96 2.06 16.99
CA VAL A 102 -13.62 2.62 16.88
C VAL A 102 -13.57 3.96 17.60
N ASN A 103 -12.72 4.07 18.63
CA ASN A 103 -12.47 5.31 19.36
C ASN A 103 -13.73 6.01 19.94
N LEU A 104 -14.51 5.27 20.73
CA LEU A 104 -15.66 5.80 21.47
C LEU A 104 -15.22 6.82 22.54
N ASP A 105 -15.34 8.12 22.25
CA ASP A 105 -15.25 9.17 23.27
C ASP A 105 -16.55 9.20 24.10
N VAL A 106 -16.54 8.46 25.20
CA VAL A 106 -17.68 8.30 26.12
C VAL A 106 -18.17 9.66 26.65
N LYS A 107 -17.31 10.68 26.72
CA LYS A 107 -17.71 12.03 27.16
C LYS A 107 -18.56 12.75 26.12
N LYS A 108 -18.29 12.55 24.82
CA LYS A 108 -19.11 13.09 23.72
C LYS A 108 -20.44 12.36 23.57
N VAL A 109 -20.44 11.03 23.72
CA VAL A 109 -21.66 10.21 23.63
C VAL A 109 -22.59 10.44 24.82
N GLY A 110 -22.07 10.74 26.01
CA GLY A 110 -22.89 11.16 27.14
C GLY A 110 -23.65 12.48 26.90
N MET A 111 -23.15 13.35 26.01
CA MET A 111 -23.76 14.65 25.70
C MET A 111 -24.69 14.63 24.48
N ILE A 112 -24.54 13.64 23.59
CA ILE A 112 -25.32 13.51 22.37
C ILE A 112 -26.02 12.14 22.42
N LYS A 113 -27.35 12.11 22.53
CA LYS A 113 -28.17 10.87 22.46
C LYS A 113 -28.17 10.22 21.06
N LYS A 114 -27.08 10.35 20.31
CA LYS A 114 -26.87 9.77 18.98
C LYS A 114 -25.55 9.04 19.00
N TRP A 115 -25.62 7.73 18.85
CA TRP A 115 -24.47 6.86 18.72
C TRP A 115 -23.65 7.25 17.46
N PRO A 116 -22.32 7.18 17.52
CA PRO A 116 -21.47 7.45 16.37
C PRO A 116 -21.70 6.42 15.27
N GLU A 117 -21.33 6.77 14.03
CA GLU A 117 -21.40 5.85 12.90
C GLU A 117 -20.52 4.63 13.14
N PRO A 118 -20.98 3.40 12.84
CA PRO A 118 -20.15 2.20 12.93
C PRO A 118 -18.98 2.28 11.95
N GLY A 119 -17.84 1.70 12.34
CA GLY A 119 -16.63 1.63 11.52
C GLY A 119 -15.72 0.50 12.02
N VAL A 120 -14.70 0.18 11.23
CA VAL A 120 -13.70 -0.82 11.52
C VAL A 120 -12.35 -0.11 11.62
N GLU A 121 -11.64 -0.30 12.73
CA GLU A 121 -10.24 0.10 12.85
C GLU A 121 -9.40 -1.09 12.44
N ILE A 122 -8.54 -0.86 11.47
CA ILE A 122 -7.53 -1.84 11.10
C ILE A 122 -6.22 -1.27 11.62
N GLU A 123 -5.60 -2.02 12.52
CA GLU A 123 -4.26 -1.76 13.01
C GLU A 123 -3.33 -2.80 12.38
N TRP A 124 -2.12 -2.39 12.03
CA TRP A 124 -1.09 -3.28 11.54
C TRP A 124 0.23 -3.07 12.24
N ALA A 125 1.05 -4.12 12.24
CA ALA A 125 2.48 -3.99 12.52
C ALA A 125 3.12 -3.18 11.39
N LEU A 126 4.07 -2.29 11.74
CA LEU A 126 4.79 -1.50 10.76
C LEU A 126 5.38 -2.41 9.68
N PRO A 127 5.00 -2.25 8.40
CA PRO A 127 5.50 -3.11 7.35
C PRO A 127 7.01 -2.93 7.19
N GLU A 128 7.68 -4.04 6.94
CA GLU A 128 9.09 -4.07 6.57
C GLU A 128 9.27 -3.69 5.09
N GLU A 129 10.52 -3.53 4.67
CA GLU A 129 10.88 -3.30 3.27
C GLU A 129 10.35 -4.40 2.33
N PRO A 130 9.97 -4.07 1.08
CA PRO A 130 9.38 -5.03 0.16
C PRO A 130 10.37 -6.14 -0.23
N ILE A 131 9.83 -7.33 -0.50
CA ILE A 131 10.59 -8.48 -0.97
C ILE A 131 11.04 -8.24 -2.42
N CYS A 132 12.26 -8.64 -2.73
CA CYS A 132 12.82 -8.60 -4.07
C CYS A 132 13.48 -9.94 -4.41
N ASN A 133 13.60 -10.24 -5.70
CA ASN A 133 14.35 -11.38 -6.20
C ASN A 133 15.63 -10.91 -6.91
N ILE A 134 15.51 -9.83 -7.68
CA ILE A 134 16.57 -9.24 -8.51
C ILE A 134 16.70 -7.72 -8.26
N PRO A 135 17.87 -7.11 -8.55
CA PRO A 135 18.11 -5.70 -8.25
C PRO A 135 17.13 -4.73 -8.89
N VAL A 136 16.55 -5.07 -10.05
CA VAL A 136 15.58 -4.21 -10.76
C VAL A 136 14.24 -4.10 -10.04
N ASP A 137 13.88 -5.06 -9.18
CA ASP A 137 12.62 -5.04 -8.43
C ASP A 137 12.56 -3.84 -7.46
N CYS A 138 13.71 -3.34 -7.03
CA CYS A 138 13.84 -2.20 -6.13
C CYS A 138 13.97 -0.86 -6.88
N LYS A 139 13.94 -0.84 -8.21
CA LYS A 139 14.25 0.37 -8.98
C LYS A 139 13.27 1.52 -8.71
N ASP A 140 12.00 1.18 -8.47
CA ASP A 140 10.96 2.18 -8.19
C ASP A 140 11.03 2.71 -6.74
N LEU A 141 11.77 2.02 -5.87
CA LEU A 141 12.07 2.47 -4.52
C LEU A 141 13.45 3.16 -4.51
N LEU A 142 13.42 4.48 -4.68
CA LEU A 142 14.65 5.29 -4.70
C LEU A 142 15.47 5.10 -3.43
N TYR A 143 16.79 5.09 -3.59
CA TYR A 143 17.75 4.90 -2.49
C TYR A 143 17.61 3.55 -1.79
N SER A 144 17.35 2.47 -2.55
CA SER A 144 17.29 1.11 -2.01
C SER A 144 18.03 0.09 -2.88
N LYS A 145 18.41 -1.04 -2.27
CA LYS A 145 19.11 -2.16 -2.91
C LYS A 145 18.52 -3.50 -2.48
N CYS A 146 18.41 -4.42 -3.43
CA CYS A 146 17.98 -5.78 -3.16
C CYS A 146 19.09 -6.56 -2.44
N LEU A 147 18.96 -6.74 -1.12
CA LEU A 147 19.94 -7.44 -0.27
C LEU A 147 19.28 -8.62 0.46
N PRO A 148 20.05 -9.65 0.83
CA PRO A 148 19.54 -10.77 1.64
C PRO A 148 18.94 -10.30 2.97
N ASP A 149 17.79 -10.86 3.32
CA ASP A 149 17.12 -10.62 4.60
C ASP A 149 17.90 -11.35 5.73
N PRO A 150 18.34 -10.64 6.78
CA PRO A 150 19.11 -11.24 7.87
C PRO A 150 18.28 -12.16 8.77
N ILE A 151 16.95 -12.06 8.73
CA ILE A 151 16.01 -12.82 9.55
C ILE A 151 15.48 -14.02 8.77
N SER A 152 15.14 -13.80 7.50
CA SER A 152 14.49 -14.80 6.65
C SER A 152 15.48 -15.47 5.69
N LEU A 153 15.90 -16.69 6.02
CA LEU A 153 16.82 -17.49 5.19
C LEU A 153 16.29 -17.65 3.74
N GLY A 154 17.07 -17.17 2.78
CA GLY A 154 16.77 -17.28 1.34
C GLY A 154 15.84 -16.20 0.78
N GLN A 155 15.32 -15.30 1.63
CA GLN A 155 14.56 -14.13 1.19
C GLN A 155 15.50 -12.93 0.97
N LYS A 156 15.15 -12.04 0.05
CA LYS A 156 15.81 -10.75 -0.14
C LYS A 156 14.78 -9.63 -0.09
N ARG A 157 15.21 -8.44 0.31
CA ARG A 157 14.37 -7.25 0.42
C ARG A 157 15.09 -6.01 -0.10
N CYS A 158 14.32 -4.98 -0.43
CA CYS A 158 14.83 -3.68 -0.86
C CYS A 158 15.20 -2.82 0.34
N PHE A 159 16.40 -3.01 0.88
CA PHE A 159 16.88 -2.21 2.01
C PHE A 159 17.34 -0.83 1.57
N CYS A 160 17.08 0.17 2.40
CA CYS A 160 17.49 1.55 2.14
C CYS A 160 19.03 1.70 2.15
N ASP A 161 19.53 2.58 1.30
CA ASP A 161 20.93 2.97 1.25
C ASP A 161 21.35 3.74 2.51
N ALA A 162 22.66 3.78 2.76
CA ALA A 162 23.22 4.51 3.89
C ALA A 162 22.78 5.99 3.89
N GLY A 163 22.30 6.48 5.04
CA GLY A 163 21.74 7.82 5.20
C GLY A 163 20.25 7.94 4.88
N PHE A 164 19.59 6.83 4.52
CA PHE A 164 18.15 6.73 4.36
C PHE A 164 17.59 5.67 5.30
N LYS A 165 16.39 5.94 5.82
CA LYS A 165 15.65 5.05 6.69
C LYS A 165 14.32 4.69 6.05
N TRP A 166 13.92 3.43 6.19
CA TRP A 166 12.60 2.99 5.76
C TRP A 166 11.51 3.73 6.52
N ASP A 167 10.63 4.41 5.79
CA ASP A 167 9.42 5.01 6.32
C ASP A 167 8.26 4.02 6.06
N PRO A 168 7.82 3.29 7.10
CA PRO A 168 6.79 2.25 6.99
C PRO A 168 5.38 2.82 6.79
N ILE A 169 5.18 4.13 6.88
CA ILE A 169 3.87 4.78 6.70
C ILE A 169 3.66 5.14 5.24
N ASN A 170 4.69 5.67 4.61
CA ASN A 170 4.66 6.08 3.21
C ASN A 170 5.27 5.04 2.27
N GLY A 171 5.93 4.00 2.79
CA GLY A 171 6.49 2.93 1.96
C GLY A 171 7.61 3.43 1.05
N TRP A 172 8.55 4.20 1.59
CA TRP A 172 9.71 4.71 0.86
C TRP A 172 10.93 4.95 1.76
N CYS A 173 12.12 5.07 1.17
CA CYS A 173 13.34 5.41 1.90
C CYS A 173 13.43 6.93 2.09
N GLN A 174 13.29 7.38 3.33
CA GLN A 174 13.36 8.80 3.70
C GLN A 174 14.77 9.16 4.19
N SER A 175 15.30 10.31 3.75
CA SER A 175 16.62 10.78 4.17
C SER A 175 16.66 11.09 5.66
N GLU A 176 17.69 10.63 6.38
CA GLU A 176 17.87 10.89 7.82
C GLU A 176 18.17 12.38 8.14
N PHE A 177 18.57 13.18 7.15
CA PHE A 177 18.86 14.62 7.32
C PHE A 177 17.62 15.53 7.33
N ASN A 178 16.41 14.96 7.17
CA ASN A 178 15.13 15.69 7.21
C ASN A 178 14.26 15.31 8.42
N LEU A 179 14.86 14.67 9.43
CA LEU A 179 14.24 14.32 10.72
C LEU A 179 14.63 15.31 11.83
#